data_AF-A0A8J6LS30-F1
#
_entry.id   AF-A0A8J6LS30-F1
#
_cell.length_a   1.000
_cell.length_b   1.000
_cell.length_c   1.000
_cell.angle_alpha   90.00
_cell.angle_beta   90.00
_cell.angle_gamma   90.00
#
_symmetry.space_group_name_H-M   'P 1'
#
loop_
_entity.id
_entity.type
_entity.pdbx_description
1 polymer ?
#
loop_
_entity_poly.entity_id
_entity_poly.type
_entity_poly.pdbx_seq_one_letter_code
_entity_poly.pdbx_strand_id
1 'polypeptide(L)'
;MGISYYELKYGILSEDDLTALLKGFDFDTEEAGWTIVKYVVRDGDTISGLSARFKIPQTLILRLNDLSPGATIKQGEILLLPEPYT
;
A
#
# COMPACT_ATOMS: atom_id res chain seq x y z
N MET A 1 -12.81 7.60 -8.17
CA MET A 1 -11.88 7.15 -9.23
C MET A 1 -10.62 6.63 -8.56
N GLY A 2 -10.57 5.31 -8.30
CA GLY A 2 -9.35 4.61 -7.87
C GLY A 2 -8.40 4.47 -9.04
N ILE A 3 -7.08 4.51 -8.81
CA ILE A 3 -6.08 4.23 -9.84
C ILE A 3 -6.15 2.72 -10.05
N SER A 4 -6.27 2.26 -11.30
CA SER A 4 -6.39 0.81 -11.59
C SER A 4 -5.03 0.12 -11.40
N TYR A 5 -5.04 -1.18 -11.07
CA TYR A 5 -3.83 -2.03 -11.03
C TYR A 5 -2.95 -1.85 -12.28
N TYR A 6 -3.57 -1.65 -13.44
CA TYR A 6 -2.89 -1.35 -14.70
C TYR A 6 -2.10 -0.02 -14.69
N GLU A 7 -2.61 1.02 -14.05
CA GLU A 7 -1.93 2.32 -13.99
C GLU A 7 -0.71 2.32 -13.06
N LEU A 8 -0.71 1.46 -12.02
CA LEU A 8 0.46 1.24 -11.16
C LEU A 8 1.50 0.31 -11.80
N LYS A 9 1.02 -0.76 -12.47
CA LYS A 9 1.82 -1.75 -13.19
C LYS A 9 2.69 -1.16 -14.31
N TYR A 10 2.25 -0.08 -14.94
CA TYR A 10 2.99 0.59 -16.03
C TYR A 10 3.64 1.92 -15.64
N GLY A 11 3.36 2.46 -14.44
CA GLY A 11 3.79 3.80 -14.04
C GLY A 11 4.93 3.88 -13.03
N ILE A 12 5.02 2.95 -12.06
CA ILE A 12 5.89 3.15 -10.88
C ILE A 12 6.66 1.88 -10.47
N LEU A 13 6.11 0.67 -10.58
CA LEU A 13 6.80 -0.57 -10.20
C LEU A 13 6.35 -1.75 -11.09
N SER A 14 7.29 -2.58 -11.55
CA SER A 14 6.95 -3.76 -12.35
C SER A 14 6.19 -4.81 -11.53
N GLU A 15 5.45 -5.71 -12.19
CA GLU A 15 4.73 -6.82 -11.52
C GLU A 15 5.70 -7.70 -10.72
N ASP A 16 6.92 -7.91 -11.24
CA ASP A 16 7.98 -8.63 -10.57
C ASP A 16 8.49 -7.88 -9.34
N ASP A 17 8.61 -6.55 -9.40
CA ASP A 17 9.03 -5.72 -8.25
C ASP A 17 7.96 -5.67 -7.16
N LEU A 18 6.69 -5.55 -7.53
CA LEU A 18 5.58 -5.62 -6.58
C LEU A 18 5.51 -7.00 -5.94
N THR A 19 5.65 -8.06 -6.74
CA THR A 19 5.69 -9.43 -6.23
C THR A 19 6.92 -9.65 -5.34
N ALA A 20 8.09 -9.14 -5.70
CA ALA A 20 9.30 -9.24 -4.88
C ALA A 20 9.19 -8.45 -3.57
N LEU A 21 8.57 -7.26 -3.61
CA LEU A 21 8.27 -6.46 -2.42
C LEU A 21 7.30 -7.21 -1.50
N LEU A 22 6.26 -7.84 -2.06
CA LEU A 22 5.22 -8.53 -1.30
C LEU A 22 5.68 -9.89 -0.77
N LYS A 23 6.47 -10.65 -1.53
CA LYS A 23 7.01 -11.97 -1.16
C LYS A 23 8.01 -11.89 0.01
N GLY A 24 8.63 -10.73 0.21
CA GLY A 24 9.46 -10.44 1.37
C GLY A 24 8.66 -10.20 2.66
N PHE A 25 7.34 -10.03 2.55
CA PHE A 25 6.43 -10.03 3.67
C PHE A 25 5.72 -11.38 3.72
N ASP A 26 5.50 -11.88 4.93
CA ASP A 26 4.91 -13.19 5.23
C ASP A 26 3.39 -13.20 4.94
N PHE A 27 3.03 -12.72 3.76
CA PHE A 27 1.72 -12.86 3.20
C PHE A 27 1.71 -14.20 2.47
N ASP A 28 0.78 -15.08 2.84
CA ASP A 28 0.52 -16.32 2.11
C ASP A 28 0.15 -15.96 0.66
N THR A 29 1.17 -16.00 -0.20
CA THR A 29 1.21 -15.40 -1.54
C THR A 29 0.83 -16.41 -2.62
N GLU A 30 0.33 -17.58 -2.23
CA GLU A 30 0.05 -18.67 -3.17
C GLU A 30 -1.19 -18.43 -4.03
N GLU A 31 -2.18 -17.64 -3.57
CA GLU A 31 -3.37 -17.28 -4.37
C GLU A 31 -3.92 -15.86 -4.14
N ALA A 32 -3.32 -15.06 -3.26
CA ALA A 32 -3.82 -13.72 -2.94
C ALA A 32 -3.56 -12.76 -4.11
N GLY A 33 -4.58 -12.53 -4.95
CA GLY A 33 -4.62 -11.34 -5.79
C GLY A 33 -4.58 -10.11 -4.88
N TRP A 34 -3.79 -9.09 -5.22
CA TRP A 34 -3.76 -7.85 -4.45
C TRP A 34 -4.47 -6.76 -5.25
N THR A 35 -5.31 -5.99 -4.58
CA THR A 35 -5.87 -4.77 -5.14
C THR A 35 -5.29 -3.57 -4.43
N ILE A 36 -5.06 -2.48 -5.17
CA ILE A 36 -4.64 -1.23 -4.56
C ILE A 36 -5.87 -0.35 -4.36
N VAL A 37 -6.15 -0.03 -3.10
CA VAL A 37 -7.27 0.82 -2.72
C VAL A 37 -6.79 2.21 -2.33
N LYS A 38 -7.64 3.20 -2.64
CA LYS A 38 -7.45 4.58 -2.17
C LYS A 38 -8.06 4.72 -0.79
N TYR A 39 -7.25 5.06 0.20
CA TYR A 39 -7.67 5.39 1.55
C TYR A 39 -7.52 6.89 1.79
N VAL A 40 -8.57 7.52 2.30
CA VAL A 40 -8.53 8.93 2.70
C VAL A 40 -8.14 9.00 4.17
N VAL A 41 -7.00 9.63 4.44
CA VAL A 41 -6.43 9.82 5.77
C VAL A 41 -7.41 10.60 6.64
N ARG A 42 -7.69 10.06 7.83
CA ARG A 42 -8.57 10.67 8.83
C ARG A 42 -7.75 11.36 9.91
N ASP A 43 -8.41 12.21 10.69
CA ASP A 43 -7.76 12.85 11.82
C ASP A 43 -7.24 11.80 12.81
N GLY A 44 -5.99 11.97 13.26
CA GLY A 44 -5.29 11.00 14.12
C GLY A 44 -4.74 9.75 13.42
N ASP A 45 -4.94 9.58 12.11
CA ASP A 45 -4.31 8.47 11.38
C ASP A 45 -2.79 8.69 11.30
N THR A 46 -2.05 7.59 11.47
CA THR A 46 -0.60 7.54 11.30
C THR A 46 -0.24 6.35 10.43
N ILE A 47 0.91 6.40 9.75
CA ILE A 47 1.40 5.25 8.97
C ILE A 47 1.49 3.99 9.85
N SER A 48 1.92 4.13 11.10
CA SER A 48 1.98 3.02 12.06
C SER A 48 0.60 2.50 12.47
N GLY A 49 -0.37 3.39 12.70
CA GLY A 49 -1.74 3.01 13.02
C GLY A 49 -2.44 2.31 11.84
N LEU A 50 -2.28 2.84 10.63
CA LEU A 50 -2.81 2.23 9.40
C LEU A 50 -2.14 0.86 9.14
N SER A 51 -0.82 0.79 9.31
CA SER A 51 -0.08 -0.47 9.21
C SER A 51 -0.63 -1.56 10.14
N ALA A 52 -0.83 -1.23 11.41
CA ALA A 52 -1.37 -2.18 12.39
C ALA A 52 -2.81 -2.58 12.07
N ARG A 53 -3.64 -1.61 11.64
CA ARG A 53 -5.05 -1.82 11.34
C ARG A 53 -5.28 -2.72 10.14
N PHE A 54 -4.58 -2.44 9.05
CA PHE A 54 -4.72 -3.18 7.80
C PHE A 54 -3.78 -4.39 7.73
N LYS A 55 -2.96 -4.61 8.76
CA LYS A 55 -1.90 -5.63 8.78
C LYS A 55 -0.95 -5.50 7.58
N ILE A 56 -0.70 -4.26 7.16
CA ILE A 56 0.20 -3.94 6.06
C ILE A 56 1.49 -3.39 6.65
N PRO A 57 2.68 -3.87 6.26
CA PRO A 57 3.95 -3.29 6.68
C PRO A 57 4.05 -1.80 6.36
N GLN A 58 4.54 -1.00 7.31
CA GLN A 58 4.72 0.44 7.12
C GLN A 58 5.61 0.75 5.90
N THR A 59 6.69 -0.02 5.72
CA THR A 59 7.63 0.13 4.61
C THR A 59 6.96 -0.04 3.25
N LEU A 60 5.93 -0.89 3.15
CA LEU A 60 5.16 -1.10 1.93
C LEU A 60 4.22 0.08 1.66
N ILE A 61 3.53 0.59 2.69
CA ILE A 61 2.70 1.80 2.58
C ILE A 61 3.56 2.98 2.13
N LEU A 62 4.74 3.15 2.75
CA LEU A 62 5.66 4.23 2.42
C LEU A 62 6.13 4.13 0.97
N ARG A 63 6.61 2.97 0.53
CA ARG A 63 7.06 2.74 -0.85
C ARG A 63 5.96 2.94 -1.88
N LEU A 64 4.75 2.44 -1.61
CA LEU A 64 3.63 2.55 -2.54
C LEU A 64 3.15 4.00 -2.73
N ASN A 65 3.39 4.86 -1.74
CA ASN A 65 3.03 6.27 -1.76
C ASN A 65 4.22 7.22 -1.96
N ASP A 66 5.40 6.68 -2.29
CA ASP A 66 6.66 7.43 -2.42
C ASP A 66 6.98 8.33 -1.20
N LEU A 67 6.60 7.87 -0.01
CA LEU A 67 6.81 8.56 1.25
C LEU A 67 8.15 8.16 1.88
N SER A 68 8.86 9.15 2.42
CA SER A 68 10.08 8.91 3.18
C SER A 68 9.78 8.27 4.55
N PRO A 69 10.70 7.48 5.12
CA PRO A 69 10.58 7.00 6.50
C PRO A 69 10.40 8.17 7.47
N GLY A 70 9.32 8.14 8.27
CA GLY A 70 8.97 9.25 9.18
C GLY A 70 8.17 10.38 8.54
N ALA A 71 7.75 10.24 7.27
CA ALA A 71 6.79 11.16 6.67
C ALA A 71 5.50 11.23 7.49
N THR A 72 5.02 12.45 7.70
CA THR A 72 3.74 12.69 8.38
C THR A 72 2.66 12.81 7.32
N ILE A 73 1.57 12.06 7.50
CA ILE A 73 0.40 12.13 6.65
C ILE A 73 -0.60 13.15 7.20
N LYS A 74 -1.32 13.84 6.31
CA LYS A 74 -2.29 14.87 6.71
C LYS A 74 -3.72 14.38 6.51
N GLN A 75 -4.63 14.85 7.35
CA GLN A 75 -6.06 14.60 7.17
C GLN A 75 -6.50 15.04 5.75
N GLY A 76 -7.27 14.18 5.09
CA GLY A 76 -7.78 14.39 3.73
C GLY A 76 -6.80 13.98 2.63
N GLU A 77 -5.57 13.58 2.97
CA GLU A 77 -4.61 13.02 2.03
C GLU A 77 -5.08 11.64 1.53
N ILE A 78 -4.75 11.31 0.29
CA ILE A 78 -5.10 10.03 -0.32
C ILE A 78 -3.86 9.15 -0.30
N LEU A 79 -3.95 8.03 0.42
CA LEU A 79 -2.96 6.98 0.41
C LEU A 79 -3.43 5.79 -0.42
N LEU A 80 -2.49 5.17 -1.11
CA LEU A 80 -2.63 3.89 -1.77
C LEU A 80 -2.26 2.81 -0.75
N LEU A 81 -3.16 1.87 -0.52
CA LEU A 81 -2.93 0.73 0.36
C LEU A 81 -3.13 -0.57 -0.43
N PRO A 82 -2.23 -1.56 -0.31
CA PRO A 82 -2.45 -2.89 -0.85
C PRO A 82 -3.41 -3.67 0.05
N GLU A 83 -4.51 -4.15 -0.52
CA GLU A 83 -5.48 -5.01 0.15
C GLU A 83 -5.48 -6.38 -0.53
N PRO A 84 -5.39 -7.50 0.22
CA PRO A 84 -5.55 -8.81 -0.36
C PRO A 84 -7.00 -8.97 -0.83
N TYR A 85 -7.18 -9.42 -2.06
CA TYR A 85 -8.47 -9.84 -2.59
C TYR A 85 -8.90 -11.08 -1.80
N THR A 86 -10.02 -10.98 -1.07
CA THR A 86 -10.68 -12.11 -0.43
C THR A 86 -11.47 -12.92 -1.44
#